data_AF-A0A949VXF8-F1
#
_entry.id   AF-A0A949VXF8-F1
#
_cell.length_a   1.000
_cell.length_b   1.000
_cell.length_c   1.000
_cell.angle_alpha   90.00
_cell.angle_beta   90.00
_cell.angle_gamma   90.00
#
_symmetry.space_group_name_H-M   'P 1'
#
loop_
_entity.id
_entity.type
_entity.pdbx_description
1 polymer ?
#
loop_
_entity_poly.entity_id
_entity_poly.type
_entity_poly.pdbx_seq_one_letter_code
_entity_poly.pdbx_strand_id
1 'polypeptide(L)'
;MADQTVAAKQPRAPISAWAPLVILAWLVPGGGHFYLKKTGRGILLAAAITLTFLFGIMMRGAMFHPMTGDLLTTIIYCGGFVGDMASGILYLLTSWLGYNQPEMAGHVHDYGTKFLVAAGLMNVLAMVDVFEIVSGRKD
;
A
#
# COMPACT_ATOMS: atom_id res chain seq x y z
N MET A 1 19.50 40.38 -15.49
CA MET A 1 18.34 40.24 -14.57
C MET A 1 17.62 38.97 -14.99
N ALA A 2 17.85 37.87 -14.26
CA ALA A 2 17.20 36.59 -14.55
C ALA A 2 15.89 36.52 -13.75
N ASP A 3 14.80 36.37 -14.47
CA ASP A 3 13.43 36.34 -14.00
C ASP A 3 13.22 35.07 -13.15
N GLN A 4 13.18 35.20 -11.82
CA GLN A 4 12.77 34.11 -10.94
C GLN A 4 11.24 34.06 -10.94
N THR A 5 10.70 33.30 -11.87
CA THR A 5 9.30 32.85 -11.81
C THR A 5 9.14 31.98 -10.57
N VAL A 6 8.70 32.61 -9.48
CA VAL A 6 8.29 31.93 -8.25
C VAL A 6 7.14 30.99 -8.64
N ALA A 7 7.45 29.69 -8.75
CA ALA A 7 6.46 28.66 -8.99
C ALA A 7 5.32 28.82 -7.98
N ALA A 8 4.13 29.18 -8.48
CA ALA A 8 2.96 29.41 -7.66
C ALA A 8 2.68 28.15 -6.82
N LYS A 9 2.92 28.25 -5.51
CA LYS A 9 2.70 27.18 -4.54
C LYS A 9 1.19 26.93 -4.49
N GLN A 10 0.72 25.94 -5.26
CA GLN A 10 -0.70 25.60 -5.32
C GLN A 10 -1.26 25.45 -3.90
N PRO A 11 -2.47 26.00 -3.62
CA PRO A 11 -3.04 25.99 -2.29
C PRO A 11 -3.18 24.54 -1.83
N ARG A 12 -2.44 24.16 -0.78
CA ARG A 12 -2.58 22.84 -0.16
C ARG A 12 -4.04 22.70 0.28
N ALA A 13 -4.77 21.74 -0.29
CA ALA A 13 -6.07 21.36 0.22
C ALA A 13 -5.95 21.12 1.75
N PRO A 14 -6.92 21.55 2.56
CA PRO A 14 -6.85 21.40 4.00
C PRO A 14 -6.73 19.92 4.37
N ILE A 15 -6.00 19.60 5.43
CA ILE A 15 -5.71 18.22 5.87
C ILE A 15 -7.01 17.42 6.09
N SER A 16 -8.06 18.08 6.56
CA SER A 16 -9.39 17.51 6.75
C SER A 16 -10.05 17.04 5.45
N ALA A 17 -9.66 17.58 4.29
CA ALA A 17 -10.25 17.22 3.00
C ALA A 17 -9.61 15.97 2.38
N TRP A 18 -8.31 15.75 2.53
CA TRP A 18 -7.63 14.60 1.89
C TRP A 18 -7.34 13.44 2.85
N ALA A 19 -7.12 13.69 4.14
CA ALA A 19 -6.83 12.64 5.12
C ALA A 19 -7.88 11.52 5.16
N PRO A 20 -9.21 11.78 5.21
CA PRO A 20 -10.19 10.70 5.24
C PRO A 20 -10.21 9.89 3.94
N LEU A 21 -9.96 10.50 2.78
CA LEU A 21 -9.88 9.76 1.50
C LEU A 21 -8.64 8.87 1.43
N VAL A 22 -7.50 9.35 1.93
CA VAL A 22 -6.26 8.56 1.98
C VAL A 22 -6.41 7.39 2.95
N ILE A 23 -7.03 7.60 4.12
CA ILE A 23 -7.33 6.52 5.08
C ILE A 23 -8.29 5.50 4.46
N LEU A 24 -9.28 5.95 3.70
CA LEU A 24 -10.22 5.06 3.03
C LEU A 24 -9.57 4.28 1.88
N ALA A 25 -8.61 4.90 1.17
CA ALA A 25 -7.77 4.25 0.18
C ALA A 25 -6.77 3.25 0.80
N TRP A 26 -6.27 3.53 1.99
CA TRP A 26 -5.45 2.60 2.75
C TRP A 26 -6.27 1.37 3.16
N LEU A 27 -7.43 1.60 3.78
CA LEU A 27 -8.24 0.55 4.37
C LEU A 27 -8.78 -0.39 3.29
N VAL A 28 -9.43 0.16 2.26
CA VAL A 28 -9.96 -0.64 1.16
C VAL A 28 -9.10 -0.37 -0.07
N PRO A 29 -8.40 -1.38 -0.63
CA PRO A 29 -7.67 -1.22 -1.88
C PRO A 29 -8.57 -0.61 -2.95
N GLY A 30 -8.19 0.57 -3.46
CA GLY A 30 -8.98 1.33 -4.45
C GLY A 30 -10.19 2.12 -3.90
N GLY A 31 -10.43 2.10 -2.58
CA GLY A 31 -11.53 2.78 -1.91
C GLY A 31 -11.61 4.29 -2.19
N GLY A 32 -10.47 4.97 -2.12
CA GLY A 32 -10.42 6.43 -2.34
C GLY A 32 -10.84 6.83 -3.75
N HIS A 33 -10.54 5.99 -4.75
CA HIS A 33 -10.94 6.22 -6.15
C HIS A 33 -12.44 6.05 -6.38
N PHE A 34 -13.09 5.16 -5.64
CA PHE A 34 -14.56 5.04 -5.68
C PHE A 34 -15.23 6.31 -5.16
N TYR A 35 -14.70 6.90 -4.08
CA TYR A 35 -15.22 8.15 -3.54
C TYR A 35 -15.00 9.35 -4.49
N LEU A 36 -13.87 9.35 -5.21
CA LEU A 36 -13.55 10.36 -6.24
C LEU A 36 -14.29 10.15 -7.58
N LYS A 37 -15.26 9.24 -7.66
CA LYS A 37 -16.00 8.85 -8.88
C LYS A 37 -15.12 8.36 -10.04
N LYS A 38 -13.86 8.00 -9.78
CA LYS A 38 -12.92 7.43 -10.76
C LYS A 38 -12.93 5.91 -10.69
N THR A 39 -14.10 5.32 -10.90
CA THR A 39 -14.38 3.89 -10.70
C THR A 39 -13.47 2.99 -11.53
N GLY A 40 -13.14 3.36 -12.77
CA GLY A 40 -12.25 2.57 -13.62
C GLY A 40 -10.84 2.39 -13.04
N ARG A 41 -10.23 3.47 -12.54
CA ARG A 41 -8.91 3.42 -11.89
C ARG A 41 -8.98 2.65 -10.57
N GLY A 42 -10.03 2.89 -9.78
CA GLY A 42 -10.26 2.20 -8.51
C GLY A 42 -10.37 0.68 -8.68
N ILE A 43 -11.17 0.22 -9.65
CA ILE A 43 -11.32 -1.22 -9.94
C ILE A 43 -10.01 -1.83 -10.41
N LEU A 44 -9.28 -1.16 -11.31
CA LEU A 44 -8.02 -1.67 -11.83
C LEU A 44 -6.98 -1.85 -10.71
N LEU A 45 -6.83 -0.83 -9.84
CA LEU A 45 -5.90 -0.89 -8.71
C LEU A 45 -6.35 -1.92 -7.66
N ALA A 46 -7.64 -1.94 -7.31
CA ALA A 46 -8.19 -2.91 -6.38
C ALA A 46 -7.96 -4.35 -6.87
N ALA A 47 -8.23 -4.62 -8.16
CA ALA A 47 -8.00 -5.92 -8.76
C ALA A 47 -6.51 -6.29 -8.76
N ALA A 48 -5.63 -5.38 -9.17
CA ALA A 48 -4.19 -5.63 -9.21
C ALA A 48 -3.60 -5.93 -7.82
N ILE A 49 -3.95 -5.12 -6.82
CA ILE A 49 -3.51 -5.30 -5.42
C ILE A 49 -4.04 -6.62 -4.87
N THR A 50 -5.34 -6.88 -5.05
CA THR A 50 -5.99 -8.09 -4.52
C THR A 50 -5.41 -9.36 -5.16
N LEU A 51 -5.22 -9.37 -6.47
CA LEU A 51 -4.63 -10.54 -7.17
C LEU A 51 -3.19 -10.79 -6.74
N THR A 52 -2.39 -9.73 -6.62
CA THR A 52 -0.99 -9.80 -6.17
C THR A 52 -0.93 -10.37 -4.75
N PHE A 53 -1.82 -9.90 -3.86
CA PHE A 53 -1.93 -10.39 -2.50
C PHE A 53 -2.38 -11.87 -2.45
N LEU A 54 -3.40 -12.22 -3.23
CA LEU A 54 -3.91 -13.59 -3.30
C LEU A 54 -2.83 -14.56 -3.80
N PHE A 55 -2.04 -14.18 -4.80
CA PHE A 55 -0.90 -14.98 -5.23
C PHE A 55 0.14 -15.16 -4.13
N GLY A 56 0.41 -14.11 -3.34
CA GLY A 56 1.27 -14.21 -2.15
C GLY A 56 0.78 -15.26 -1.16
N ILE A 57 -0.52 -15.26 -0.85
CA ILE A 57 -1.15 -16.24 0.05
C ILE A 57 -1.15 -17.66 -0.56
N MET A 58 -1.48 -17.79 -1.85
CA MET A 58 -1.48 -19.09 -2.54
C MET A 58 -0.10 -19.74 -2.59
N MET A 59 0.96 -18.91 -2.67
CA MET A 59 2.35 -19.34 -2.60
C MET A 59 2.84 -19.59 -1.17
N ARG A 60 1.96 -19.47 -0.16
CA ARG A 60 2.27 -19.61 1.26
C ARG A 60 3.38 -18.65 1.73
N GLY A 61 3.36 -17.42 1.22
CA GLY A 61 4.25 -16.36 1.68
C GLY A 61 4.10 -16.12 3.17
N ALA A 62 5.21 -15.88 3.86
CA ALA A 62 5.23 -15.50 5.26
C ALA A 62 4.94 -14.00 5.40
N MET A 63 4.19 -13.63 6.44
CA MET A 63 4.00 -12.23 6.83
C MET A 63 5.15 -11.83 7.75
N PHE A 64 5.75 -10.67 7.49
CA PHE A 64 6.82 -10.15 8.33
C PHE A 64 6.27 -9.81 9.70
N HIS A 65 7.05 -10.16 10.72
CA HIS A 65 6.82 -9.72 12.09
C HIS A 65 7.95 -8.79 12.49
N PRO A 66 7.67 -7.70 13.23
CA PRO A 66 8.70 -6.75 13.64
C PRO A 66 9.72 -7.47 14.52
N MET A 67 10.93 -7.67 13.99
CA MET A 67 12.08 -8.22 14.69
C MET A 67 13.21 -7.20 14.63
N THR A 68 13.77 -6.91 15.80
CA THR A 68 14.89 -5.99 15.95
C THR A 68 16.17 -6.77 16.24
N GLY A 69 17.22 -6.51 15.47
CA GLY A 69 18.51 -7.17 15.59
C GLY A 69 19.62 -6.25 15.11
N ASP A 70 20.43 -6.70 14.15
CA ASP A 70 21.34 -5.84 13.41
C ASP A 70 20.55 -4.90 12.45
N LEU A 71 21.24 -3.90 11.89
CA LEU A 71 20.60 -2.89 11.03
C LEU A 71 19.89 -3.52 9.84
N LEU A 72 20.49 -4.54 9.21
CA LEU A 72 19.91 -5.18 8.03
C LEU A 72 18.64 -5.96 8.39
N THR A 73 18.66 -6.77 9.45
CA THR A 73 17.47 -7.48 9.93
C THR A 73 16.35 -6.51 10.30
N THR A 74 16.68 -5.43 11.01
CA THR A 74 15.69 -4.44 11.43
C THR A 74 15.02 -3.77 10.22
N ILE A 75 15.80 -3.38 9.20
CA ILE A 75 15.24 -2.78 7.98
C ILE A 75 14.36 -3.78 7.21
N ILE A 76 14.81 -5.03 7.07
CA ILE A 76 14.06 -6.06 6.32
C ILE A 76 12.75 -6.39 7.03
N TYR A 77 12.78 -6.72 8.32
CA TYR A 77 11.61 -7.21 9.03
C TYR A 77 10.63 -6.09 9.38
N CYS A 78 11.11 -4.94 9.86
CA CYS A 78 10.21 -3.81 10.13
C CYS A 78 9.70 -3.18 8.83
N GLY A 79 10.55 -3.07 7.79
CA GLY A 79 10.14 -2.57 6.49
C GLY A 79 9.14 -3.49 5.79
N GLY A 80 9.39 -4.81 5.83
CA GLY A 80 8.46 -5.83 5.36
C GLY A 80 7.13 -5.79 6.10
N PHE A 81 7.15 -5.66 7.42
CA PHE A 81 5.94 -5.55 8.24
C PHE A 81 5.11 -4.31 7.90
N VAL A 82 5.77 -3.16 7.68
CA VAL A 82 5.10 -1.95 7.20
C VAL A 82 4.51 -2.16 5.81
N GLY A 83 5.22 -2.88 4.94
CA GLY A 83 4.71 -3.31 3.63
C GLY A 83 3.45 -4.16 3.76
N ASP A 84 3.46 -5.22 4.56
CA ASP A 84 2.31 -6.09 4.77
C ASP A 84 1.12 -5.31 5.34
N MET A 85 1.34 -4.48 6.36
CA MET A 85 0.32 -3.60 6.94
C MET A 85 -0.24 -2.58 5.94
N ALA A 86 0.56 -2.16 4.96
CA ALA A 86 0.10 -1.23 3.93
C ALA A 86 -0.96 -1.84 3.00
N SER A 87 -1.11 -3.16 2.94
CA SER A 87 -2.19 -3.82 2.18
C SER A 87 -3.60 -3.63 2.80
N GLY A 88 -3.67 -2.98 3.98
CA GLY A 88 -4.93 -2.52 4.56
C GLY A 88 -5.81 -3.67 5.05
N ILE A 89 -7.07 -3.69 4.58
CA ILE A 89 -8.04 -4.72 4.97
C ILE A 89 -7.59 -6.14 4.60
N LEU A 90 -6.74 -6.32 3.58
CA LEU A 90 -6.24 -7.63 3.19
C LEU A 90 -5.35 -8.24 4.28
N TYR A 91 -4.44 -7.44 4.85
CA TYR A 91 -3.65 -7.83 6.02
C TYR A 91 -4.52 -8.09 7.25
N LEU A 92 -5.48 -7.20 7.53
CA LEU A 92 -6.36 -7.36 8.69
C LEU A 92 -7.21 -8.63 8.59
N LEU A 93 -7.76 -8.93 7.41
CA LEU A 93 -8.55 -10.14 7.17
C LEU A 93 -7.69 -11.40 7.30
N THR A 94 -6.51 -11.43 6.71
CA THR A 94 -5.62 -12.59 6.81
C THR A 94 -5.10 -12.82 8.22
N SER A 95 -4.77 -11.74 8.94
CA SER A 95 -4.42 -11.79 10.36
C SER A 95 -5.59 -12.32 11.20
N TRP A 96 -6.82 -11.83 10.96
CA TRP A 96 -8.01 -12.29 11.67
C TRP A 96 -8.38 -13.75 11.37
N LEU A 97 -8.15 -14.21 10.13
CA LEU A 97 -8.30 -15.61 9.72
C LEU A 97 -7.17 -16.51 10.25
N GLY A 98 -6.20 -15.97 10.99
CA GLY A 98 -5.12 -16.73 11.60
C GLY A 98 -4.05 -17.20 10.60
N TYR A 99 -3.90 -16.50 9.47
CA TYR A 99 -2.84 -16.79 8.52
C TYR A 99 -1.46 -16.52 9.15
N ASN A 100 -0.78 -17.60 9.51
CA ASN A 100 0.54 -17.56 10.14
C ASN A 100 1.43 -18.64 9.52
N GLN A 101 2.01 -18.34 8.36
CA GLN A 101 2.98 -19.23 7.73
C GLN A 101 4.36 -18.98 8.32
N PRO A 102 5.07 -20.01 8.80
CA PRO A 102 6.46 -19.88 9.20
C PRO A 102 7.33 -19.59 7.97
N GLU A 103 8.41 -18.84 8.17
CA GLU A 103 9.46 -18.69 7.18
C GLU A 103 10.00 -20.08 6.82
N MET A 104 9.82 -20.47 5.56
CA MET A 104 10.18 -21.78 5.04
C MET A 104 11.11 -21.62 3.86
N ALA A 105 12.21 -22.38 3.86
CA ALA A 105 13.14 -22.37 2.75
C ALA A 105 12.47 -22.88 1.47
N GLY A 106 12.47 -22.07 0.43
CA GLY A 106 12.03 -22.47 -0.89
C GLY A 106 11.59 -21.29 -1.73
N HIS A 107 11.97 -21.32 -3.01
CA HIS A 107 11.72 -20.22 -3.94
C HIS A 107 10.27 -19.75 -3.98
N VAL A 108 9.31 -20.69 -3.95
CA VAL A 108 7.87 -20.36 -3.99
C VAL A 108 7.45 -19.52 -2.77
N HIS A 109 7.92 -19.87 -1.57
CA HIS A 109 7.57 -19.17 -0.34
C HIS A 109 8.24 -17.79 -0.32
N ASP A 110 9.51 -17.70 -0.72
CA ASP A 110 10.26 -16.44 -0.83
C ASP A 110 9.61 -15.48 -1.84
N TYR A 111 9.08 -16.01 -2.95
CA TYR A 111 8.31 -15.22 -3.91
C TYR A 111 6.97 -14.79 -3.30
N GLY A 112 6.27 -15.71 -2.63
CA GLY A 112 5.02 -15.43 -1.94
C GLY A 112 5.13 -14.25 -0.98
N THR A 113 6.14 -14.25 -0.10
CA THR A 113 6.41 -13.16 0.84
C THR A 113 6.63 -11.82 0.12
N LYS A 114 7.36 -11.84 -1.00
CA LYS A 114 7.57 -10.63 -1.82
C LYS A 114 6.29 -10.15 -2.50
N PHE A 115 5.42 -11.05 -2.92
CA PHE A 115 4.10 -10.70 -3.47
C PHE A 115 3.21 -10.01 -2.43
N LEU A 116 3.23 -10.47 -1.17
CA LEU A 116 2.49 -9.84 -0.08
C LEU A 116 2.96 -8.39 0.17
N VAL A 117 4.28 -8.20 0.30
CA VAL A 117 4.87 -6.87 0.45
C VAL A 117 4.59 -5.99 -0.78
N ALA A 118 4.73 -6.53 -1.99
CA ALA A 118 4.46 -5.79 -3.22
C ALA A 118 3.00 -5.31 -3.31
N ALA A 119 2.03 -6.13 -2.88
CA ALA A 119 0.63 -5.73 -2.82
C ALA A 119 0.43 -4.55 -1.87
N GLY A 120 1.09 -4.56 -0.71
CA GLY A 120 1.07 -3.45 0.22
C GLY A 120 1.68 -2.17 -0.35
N LEU A 121 2.84 -2.26 -1.00
CA LEU A 121 3.49 -1.12 -1.65
C LEU A 121 2.64 -0.56 -2.81
N MET A 122 1.96 -1.41 -3.57
CA MET A 122 1.00 -0.96 -4.59
C MET A 122 -0.17 -0.20 -3.95
N ASN A 123 -0.64 -0.61 -2.77
CA ASN A 123 -1.68 0.13 -2.04
C ASN A 123 -1.16 1.49 -1.55
N VAL A 124 0.13 1.61 -1.19
CA VAL A 124 0.77 2.91 -0.93
C VAL A 124 0.75 3.81 -2.16
N LEU A 125 1.05 3.28 -3.34
CA LEU A 125 0.95 4.07 -4.58
C LEU A 125 -0.49 4.50 -4.86
N ALA A 126 -1.48 3.65 -4.57
CA ALA A 126 -2.89 4.01 -4.69
C ALA A 126 -3.28 5.15 -3.72
N MET A 127 -2.79 5.11 -2.47
CA MET A 127 -2.96 6.20 -1.50
C MET A 127 -2.35 7.53 -2.00
N VAL A 128 -1.14 7.49 -2.55
CA VAL A 128 -0.46 8.66 -3.11
C VAL A 128 -1.23 9.20 -4.32
N ASP A 129 -1.73 8.34 -5.19
CA ASP A 129 -2.55 8.75 -6.34
C ASP A 129 -3.83 9.48 -5.89
N VAL A 130 -4.54 8.95 -4.89
CA VAL A 130 -5.71 9.63 -4.28
C VAL A 130 -5.33 10.98 -3.70
N PHE A 131 -4.20 11.06 -2.99
CA PHE A 131 -3.69 12.31 -2.44
C PHE A 131 -3.39 13.34 -3.54
N GLU A 132 -2.78 12.94 -4.65
CA GLU A 132 -2.51 13.82 -5.79
C GLU A 132 -3.79 14.34 -6.44
N ILE A 133 -4.80 13.48 -6.58
CA ILE A 133 -6.12 13.85 -7.14
C ILE A 133 -6.82 14.86 -6.24
N VAL A 134 -6.90 14.60 -4.92
CA VAL A 134 -7.56 15.53 -3.98
C VAL A 134 -6.77 16.84 -3.85
N SER A 135 -5.44 16.79 -3.96
CA SER A 135 -4.60 17.98 -3.92
C SER A 135 -4.65 18.82 -5.20
N GLY A 136 -5.41 18.40 -6.23
CA GLY A 136 -5.51 19.11 -7.51
C GLY A 136 -4.24 19.06 -8.36
N ARG A 137 -3.31 18.15 -8.05
CA ARG A 137 -2.06 17.97 -8.82
C ARG A 137 -2.25 17.05 -10.02
N LYS A 138 -3.34 16.29 -10.03
CA LYS A 138 -3.64 15.26 -11.02
C LYS A 138 -5.15 15.17 -11.20
N ASP A 139 -5.59 14.91 -12.43
CA ASP A 139 -6.97 14.55 -12.71
C ASP A 139 -7.16 13.05 -12.53
#